data_AF-A0A916N784-F1
#
_entry.id   AF-A0A916N784-F1
#
_cell.length_a   1.000
_cell.length_b   1.000
_cell.length_c   1.000
_cell.angle_alpha   90.00
_cell.angle_beta   90.00
_cell.angle_gamma   90.00
#
_symmetry.space_group_name_H-M   'P 1'
#
loop_
_entity.id
_entity.type
_entity.pdbx_description
1 polymer ?
#
loop_
_entity_poly.entity_id
_entity_poly.type
_entity_poly.pdbx_seq_one_letter_code
_entity_poly.pdbx_strand_id
1 'polypeptide(L)'
;MYSQGRSKLWIAEQTGVSRNTAKKYMTTFDASGLTFEQINSLNDKELDDFFGTVKQQPPQDRLLNLQRCFPQIDKELKRTGVTRHMLWEAYKKEFPEGLLIPVLLSSDQMEGPR
;
A
#
# COMPACT_ATOMS: atom_id res chain seq x y z
N MET A 1 -19.70 -6.03 -22.23
CA MET A 1 -20.22 -6.82 -21.07
C MET A 1 -20.87 -5.93 -20.01
N TYR A 2 -20.24 -4.84 -19.57
CA TYR A 2 -20.87 -3.85 -18.68
C TYR A 2 -22.01 -3.07 -19.36
N SER A 3 -21.80 -2.65 -20.62
CA SER A 3 -22.83 -2.04 -21.49
C SER A 3 -24.03 -2.93 -21.80
N GLN A 4 -23.95 -4.23 -21.50
CA GLN A 4 -25.02 -5.22 -21.71
C GLN A 4 -25.84 -5.48 -20.43
N GLY A 5 -25.64 -4.69 -19.37
CA GLY A 5 -26.39 -4.82 -18.11
C GLY A 5 -26.05 -6.06 -17.28
N ARG A 6 -24.90 -6.71 -17.53
CA ARG A 6 -24.49 -7.92 -16.79
C ARG A 6 -24.05 -7.58 -15.37
N SER A 7 -24.34 -8.47 -14.42
CA SER A 7 -24.01 -8.26 -13.02
C SER A 7 -22.50 -8.18 -12.79
N LYS A 8 -22.09 -7.37 -11.82
CA LYS A 8 -20.67 -7.15 -11.47
C LYS A 8 -19.95 -8.46 -11.09
N LEU A 9 -20.70 -9.41 -10.55
CA LEU A 9 -20.28 -10.76 -10.16
C LEU A 9 -19.91 -11.60 -11.39
N TRP A 10 -20.81 -11.62 -12.37
CA TRP A 10 -20.63 -12.38 -13.61
C TRP A 10 -19.44 -11.87 -14.43
N ILE A 11 -19.22 -10.56 -14.45
CA ILE A 11 -18.06 -9.97 -15.13
C ILE A 11 -16.74 -10.37 -14.44
N ALA A 12 -16.70 -10.39 -13.11
CA ALA A 12 -15.51 -10.80 -12.37
C ALA A 12 -15.16 -12.29 -12.62
N GLU A 13 -16.17 -13.16 -12.60
CA GLU A 13 -16.00 -14.59 -12.91
C GLU A 13 -15.52 -14.82 -14.35
N GLN A 14 -16.08 -14.11 -15.32
CA GLN A 14 -15.75 -14.29 -16.73
C GLN A 14 -14.38 -13.71 -17.12
N THR A 15 -13.92 -12.66 -16.43
CA THR A 15 -12.63 -12.01 -16.69
C THR A 15 -11.49 -12.57 -15.85
N GLY A 16 -11.79 -13.42 -14.85
CA GLY A 16 -10.78 -13.93 -13.90
C GLY A 16 -10.22 -12.86 -12.96
N VAL A 17 -10.79 -11.65 -12.98
CA VAL A 17 -10.36 -10.52 -12.15
C VAL A 17 -11.06 -10.59 -10.80
N SER A 18 -10.33 -10.26 -9.72
CA SER A 18 -10.92 -10.26 -8.38
C SER A 18 -12.15 -9.35 -8.31
N ARG A 19 -13.16 -9.75 -7.53
CA ARG A 19 -14.40 -8.97 -7.34
C ARG A 19 -14.13 -7.53 -6.89
N ASN A 20 -13.10 -7.32 -6.07
CA ASN A 20 -12.71 -6.00 -5.58
C ASN A 20 -12.14 -5.13 -6.70
N THR A 21 -11.30 -5.72 -7.56
CA THR A 21 -10.71 -5.04 -8.71
C THR A 21 -11.77 -4.71 -9.76
N ALA A 22 -12.66 -5.65 -10.08
CA ALA A 22 -13.78 -5.41 -11.00
C ALA A 22 -14.73 -4.31 -10.47
N LYS A 23 -15.06 -4.34 -9.16
CA LYS A 23 -15.86 -3.29 -8.52
C LYS A 23 -15.16 -1.93 -8.58
N LYS A 24 -13.83 -1.89 -8.36
CA LYS A 24 -13.03 -0.66 -8.46
C LYS A 24 -13.11 -0.09 -9.87
N TYR A 25 -12.81 -0.90 -10.90
CA TYR A 25 -12.86 -0.45 -12.28
C TYR A 25 -14.24 0.04 -12.71
N MET A 26 -15.31 -0.64 -12.30
CA MET A 26 -16.67 -0.17 -12.58
C MET A 26 -16.99 1.15 -11.88
N THR A 27 -16.53 1.33 -10.64
CA THR A 27 -16.76 2.58 -9.89
C THR A 27 -15.97 3.74 -10.51
N THR A 28 -14.72 3.50 -10.92
CA THR A 28 -13.90 4.50 -11.65
C THR A 28 -14.52 4.83 -13.00
N PHE A 29 -15.03 3.82 -13.71
CA PHE A 29 -15.75 4.00 -14.97
C PHE A 29 -16.99 4.88 -14.78
N ASP A 30 -17.87 4.53 -13.85
CA ASP A 30 -19.10 5.29 -13.56
C ASP A 30 -18.78 6.75 -13.14
N ALA A 31 -17.72 6.95 -12.33
CA ALA A 31 -17.30 8.27 -11.87
C ALA A 31 -16.67 9.15 -12.97
N SER A 32 -16.11 8.53 -14.01
CA SER A 32 -15.46 9.26 -15.11
C SER A 32 -16.44 9.86 -16.12
N GLY A 33 -17.67 9.34 -16.19
CA GLY A 33 -18.67 9.75 -17.18
C GLY A 33 -18.27 9.46 -18.64
N LEU A 34 -17.18 8.72 -18.88
CA LEU A 34 -16.71 8.38 -20.22
C LEU A 34 -17.56 7.28 -20.85
N THR A 35 -17.74 7.36 -22.16
CA THR A 35 -18.36 6.27 -22.91
C THR A 35 -17.36 5.13 -23.12
N PHE A 36 -17.87 3.92 -23.39
CA PHE A 36 -17.03 2.76 -23.63
C PHE A 36 -16.05 2.97 -24.80
N GLU A 37 -16.48 3.66 -25.86
CA GLU A 37 -15.64 3.95 -27.02
C GLU A 37 -14.46 4.88 -26.69
N GLN A 38 -14.68 5.86 -25.82
CA GLN A 38 -13.61 6.77 -25.38
C GLN A 38 -12.54 6.01 -24.60
N ILE A 39 -12.93 5.10 -23.71
CA ILE A 39 -11.97 4.28 -22.95
C ILE A 39 -11.26 3.28 -23.85
N ASN A 40 -11.97 2.67 -24.80
CA ASN A 40 -11.37 1.73 -25.75
C ASN A 40 -10.43 2.41 -26.77
N SER A 41 -10.46 3.74 -26.85
CA SER A 41 -9.53 4.54 -27.65
C SER A 41 -8.27 4.96 -26.88
N LEU A 42 -8.22 4.76 -25.55
CA LEU A 42 -7.06 5.04 -24.74
C LEU A 42 -5.97 3.99 -24.95
N ASN A 43 -4.71 4.42 -24.95
CA ASN A 43 -3.58 3.51 -24.98
C ASN A 43 -3.30 2.89 -23.60
N ASP A 44 -2.45 1.85 -23.56
CA ASP A 44 -2.14 1.12 -22.30
C ASP A 44 -1.64 2.04 -21.18
N LYS A 45 -0.84 3.06 -21.50
CA LYS A 45 -0.32 4.02 -20.52
C LYS A 45 -1.43 4.94 -20.00
N GLU A 46 -2.32 5.40 -20.86
CA GLU A 46 -3.46 6.23 -20.48
C GLU A 46 -4.48 5.44 -19.65
N LEU A 47 -4.68 4.17 -19.97
CA LEU A 47 -5.49 3.25 -19.17
C LEU A 47 -4.85 3.00 -17.79
N ASP A 48 -3.53 2.83 -17.73
CA ASP A 48 -2.81 2.66 -16.47
C ASP A 48 -2.83 3.95 -15.65
N ASP A 49 -2.69 5.14 -16.23
CA ASP A 49 -2.83 6.39 -15.49
C ASP A 49 -4.28 6.58 -14.95
N PHE A 50 -5.27 6.20 -15.77
CA PHE A 50 -6.69 6.35 -15.48
C PHE A 50 -7.22 5.35 -14.43
N PHE A 51 -6.81 4.08 -14.51
CA PHE A 51 -7.25 3.02 -13.58
C PHE A 51 -6.21 2.70 -12.49
N GLY A 52 -4.94 2.89 -12.80
CA GLY A 52 -3.76 2.69 -11.97
C GLY A 52 -3.40 3.90 -11.10
N THR A 53 -4.27 4.91 -11.02
CA THR A 53 -4.48 5.68 -9.78
C THR A 53 -5.02 4.75 -8.68
N VAL A 54 -4.27 3.70 -8.35
CA VAL A 54 -4.04 3.35 -6.95
C VAL A 54 -3.68 4.68 -6.32
N LYS A 55 -4.63 5.25 -5.58
CA LYS A 55 -4.36 6.36 -4.67
C LYS A 55 -3.11 5.92 -3.93
N GLN A 56 -1.96 6.48 -4.31
CA GLN A 56 -0.81 6.60 -3.44
C GLN A 56 -1.44 7.32 -2.27
N GLN A 57 -1.87 6.56 -1.24
CA GLN A 57 -2.43 7.20 -0.08
C GLN A 57 -1.35 8.19 0.33
N PRO A 58 -1.69 9.49 0.47
CA PRO A 58 -0.69 10.46 0.85
C PRO A 58 0.01 9.85 2.07
N PRO A 59 1.36 9.80 2.04
CA PRO A 59 2.10 9.09 3.06
C PRO A 59 1.59 9.60 4.40
N GLN A 60 0.96 8.71 5.16
CA GLN A 60 0.33 9.09 6.42
C GLN A 60 1.38 9.81 7.26
N ASP A 61 1.04 10.87 7.99
CA ASP A 61 2.04 11.66 8.74
C ASP A 61 2.93 10.80 9.64
N ARG A 62 2.38 9.67 10.13
CA ARG A 62 3.07 8.62 10.88
C ARG A 62 4.21 7.95 10.09
N LEU A 63 4.03 7.72 8.79
CA LEU A 63 5.03 7.15 7.88
C LEU A 63 6.16 8.16 7.60
N LEU A 64 5.83 9.44 7.41
CA LEU A 64 6.83 10.50 7.22
C LEU A 64 7.70 10.69 8.47
N ASN A 65 7.09 10.64 9.66
CA ASN A 65 7.81 10.74 10.93
C ASN A 65 8.77 9.56 11.12
N LEU A 66 8.31 8.33 10.84
CA LEU A 66 9.18 7.16 10.84
C LEU A 66 10.35 7.30 9.84
N GLN A 67 10.04 7.79 8.63
CA GLN A 67 11.06 7.92 7.58
C GLN A 67 12.21 8.85 7.99
N ARG A 68 11.88 9.94 8.71
CA ARG A 68 12.87 10.88 9.26
C ARG A 68 13.76 10.25 10.34
N CYS A 69 13.31 9.19 11.01
CA CYS A 69 14.06 8.51 12.05
C CYS A 69 15.09 7.50 11.49
N PHE A 70 14.94 7.04 10.24
CA PHE A 70 15.83 6.01 9.65
C PHE A 70 17.32 6.37 9.69
N PRO A 71 17.77 7.60 9.38
CA PRO A 71 19.20 7.94 9.44
C PRO A 71 19.80 7.77 10.84
N GLN A 72 19.02 8.10 11.87
CA GLN A 72 19.44 7.93 13.26
C GLN A 72 19.42 6.47 13.68
N ILE A 73 18.36 5.73 13.33
CA ILE A 73 18.25 4.28 13.58
C ILE A 73 19.42 3.52 12.94
N ASP A 74 19.77 3.81 11.69
CA ASP A 74 20.90 3.18 10.99
C ASP A 74 22.25 3.49 11.65
N LYS A 75 22.43 4.72 12.15
CA LYS A 75 23.63 5.12 12.89
C LYS A 75 23.75 4.37 14.22
N GLU A 76 22.64 4.25 14.97
CA GLU A 76 22.66 3.58 16.27
C GLU A 76 22.75 2.05 16.15
N LEU A 77 22.17 1.44 15.10
CA LEU A 77 22.32 0.01 14.82
C LEU A 77 23.77 -0.41 14.53
N LYS A 78 24.63 0.52 14.12
CA LYS A 78 26.07 0.27 13.89
C LYS A 78 26.89 0.25 15.18
N ARG A 79 26.31 0.65 16.32
CA ARG A 79 27.01 0.63 17.62
C ARG A 79 26.86 -0.73 18.28
N THR A 80 27.96 -1.20 18.86
CA THR A 80 27.97 -2.44 19.65
C THR A 80 27.03 -2.32 20.85
N GLY A 81 26.12 -3.30 20.99
CA GLY A 81 25.16 -3.36 22.10
C GLY A 81 23.81 -2.68 21.87
N VAL A 82 23.57 -2.08 20.69
CA VAL A 82 22.26 -1.54 20.33
C VAL A 82 21.44 -2.60 19.58
N THR A 83 20.27 -2.96 20.09
CA THR A 83 19.35 -3.87 19.41
C THR A 83 18.23 -3.10 18.71
N ARG A 84 17.65 -3.70 17.67
CA ARG A 84 16.47 -3.17 16.98
C ARG A 84 15.30 -2.95 17.94
N HIS A 85 15.16 -3.81 18.96
CA HIS A 85 14.13 -3.69 19.98
C HIS A 85 14.28 -2.41 20.80
N MET A 86 15.49 -2.08 21.26
CA MET A 86 15.75 -0.86 22.03
C MET A 86 15.42 0.41 21.22
N LEU A 87 15.75 0.42 19.93
CA LEU A 87 15.42 1.55 19.04
C LEU A 87 13.92 1.66 18.77
N TRP A 88 13.22 0.53 18.67
CA TRP A 88 11.77 0.50 18.55
C TRP A 88 11.07 1.03 19.81
N GLU A 89 11.55 0.66 21.00
CA GLU A 89 11.03 1.20 22.28
C GLU A 89 11.25 2.70 22.39
N ALA A 90 12.44 3.18 22.02
CA ALA A 90 12.75 4.61 21.99
C ALA A 90 11.83 5.37 21.01
N TYR A 91 11.65 4.85 19.79
CA TYR A 91 10.76 5.42 18.80
C TYR A 91 9.30 5.47 19.28
N LYS A 92 8.81 4.40 19.93
CA LYS A 92 7.45 4.36 20.48
C LYS A 92 7.25 5.36 21.62
N LYS A 93 8.29 5.62 22.41
CA LYS A 93 8.26 6.62 23.49
C LYS A 93 8.21 8.05 22.93
N GLU A 94 8.93 8.31 21.85
CA GLU A 94 8.98 9.63 21.20
C GLU A 94 7.75 9.90 20.32
N PHE A 95 7.21 8.85 19.69
CA PHE A 95 6.02 8.91 18.83
C PHE A 95 4.96 7.91 19.33
N PRO A 96 4.16 8.27 20.36
CA PRO A 96 3.09 7.40 20.86
C PRO A 96 2.01 7.11 19.80
N GLU A 97 1.75 8.10 18.92
CA GLU A 97 0.91 7.97 17.73
C GLU A 97 1.72 7.53 16.49
N GLY A 98 2.97 7.09 16.63
CA GLY A 98 3.85 6.69 15.53
C GLY A 98 3.45 5.34 14.91
N LEU A 99 3.90 5.06 13.69
CA LEU A 99 3.55 3.81 13.01
C LEU A 99 4.10 2.59 13.77
N LEU A 100 3.20 1.71 14.24
CA LEU A 100 3.59 0.47 14.91
C LEU A 100 4.01 -0.54 13.83
N ILE A 101 5.29 -0.88 13.77
CA ILE A 101 5.79 -1.92 12.89
C ILE A 101 5.91 -3.22 13.70
N PRO A 102 5.02 -4.23 13.48
CA PRO A 102 5.09 -5.49 14.21
C PRO A 102 6.28 -6.36 13.77
N VAL A 103 6.78 -6.17 12.54
CA VAL A 103 7.83 -7.04 11.97
C VAL A 103 9.18 -6.94 12.71
N LEU A 104 9.42 -5.83 13.42
CA LEU A 104 10.62 -5.65 14.24
C LEU A 104 10.59 -6.48 15.54
N LEU A 105 9.44 -7.04 15.92
CA LEU A 105 9.30 -7.92 17.09
C LEU A 105 9.57 -9.39 16.74
N SER A 106 9.50 -9.79 15.46
CA SER A 106 9.58 -11.19 15.05
C SER A 106 10.99 -11.67 14.69
N SER A 107 11.93 -10.76 14.39
CA SER A 107 13.29 -11.13 13.96
C SER A 107 14.32 -11.23 15.09
N ASP A 108 13.92 -11.05 16.34
CA ASP A 108 14.83 -11.06 17.52
C ASP A 108 14.79 -12.37 18.33
N GLN A 109 13.98 -13.35 17.91
CA GLN A 109 13.86 -14.65 18.61
C GLN A 109 14.86 -15.72 18.16
N MET A 110 15.78 -15.43 17.23
CA MET A 110 16.67 -16.46 16.67
C MET A 110 18.11 -15.98 16.49
N GLU A 111 18.76 -15.41 17.52
CA GLU A 111 20.21 -15.56 17.75
C GLU A 111 20.55 -15.21 19.22
N GLY A 112 20.57 -16.24 20.07
CA GLY A 112 21.30 -16.24 21.35
C GLY A 112 22.65 -16.96 21.17
N PRO A 113 23.70 -16.63 21.94
CA PRO A 113 25.08 -16.87 21.53
C PRO A 113 25.55 -18.32 21.72
N ARG A 114 26.25 -18.80 20.68
CA ARG A 114 27.15 -19.98 20.56
C ARG A 114 26.70 -21.31 21.13
#